data_AF-A0A0Q7AFJ4-F1
#
_entry.id   AF-A0A0Q7AFJ4-F1
#
_cell.length_a   1.000
_cell.length_b   1.000
_cell.length_c   1.000
_cell.angle_alpha   90.00
_cell.angle_beta   90.00
_cell.angle_gamma   90.00
#
_symmetry.space_group_name_H-M   'P 1'
#
loop_
_entity.id
_entity.type
_entity.pdbx_description
1 polymer ?
#
loop_
_entity_poly.entity_id
_entity_poly.type
_entity_poly.pdbx_seq_one_letter_code
_entity_poly.pdbx_strand_id
1 'polypeptide(L)'
;MKIFLDFLPLLLFFGVGKYADHNADWAARFATEHFGFMVSGGVVGTEEASALLATIVVILATGVQIGWLLSRGKKVDMMLWVTFVLVVVLGGATIWFHNATFIKWKPSALYWAMGLAFWVSQTFFRKNLLQTLIGEQLQLPAAVWQRLNFAWIAFFALLGLLNLYVAYSYSTSTWFTFKAFGVTGLMLVFMVAQGLYISKHMPPEPSDEPAPAPAPERLP
;
A
#
# COMPACT_ATOMS: atom_id res chain seq x y z
N MET A 1 -41.20 14.32 -8.44
CA MET A 1 -41.02 12.87 -8.23
C MET A 1 -39.64 12.35 -8.66
N LYS A 2 -39.08 12.77 -9.83
CA LYS A 2 -37.76 12.31 -10.30
C LYS A 2 -36.63 12.60 -9.30
N ILE A 3 -36.52 13.86 -8.84
CA ILE A 3 -35.53 14.32 -7.85
C ILE A 3 -35.51 13.44 -6.58
N PHE A 4 -36.68 13.11 -6.01
CA PHE A 4 -36.74 12.31 -4.78
C PHE A 4 -36.23 10.87 -5.00
N LEU A 5 -36.54 10.28 -6.16
CA LEU A 5 -36.04 8.95 -6.53
C LEU A 5 -34.54 8.96 -6.87
N ASP A 6 -34.01 10.09 -7.34
CA ASP A 6 -32.58 10.24 -7.64
C ASP A 6 -31.75 10.33 -6.35
N PHE A 7 -32.31 10.86 -5.26
CA PHE A 7 -31.65 10.92 -3.94
C PHE A 7 -31.92 9.72 -3.03
N LEU A 8 -32.91 8.87 -3.36
CA LEU A 8 -33.29 7.71 -2.55
C LEU A 8 -32.10 6.77 -2.25
N PRO A 9 -31.24 6.40 -3.21
CA PRO A 9 -30.09 5.54 -2.92
C PRO A 9 -29.12 6.20 -1.95
N LEU A 10 -28.88 7.50 -2.09
CA LEU A 10 -27.98 8.25 -1.21
C LEU A 10 -28.52 8.33 0.22
N LEU A 11 -29.82 8.60 0.38
CA LEU A 11 -30.47 8.64 1.69
C LEU A 11 -30.48 7.26 2.37
N LEU A 12 -30.70 6.20 1.60
CA LEU A 12 -30.64 4.83 2.11
C LEU A 12 -29.22 4.45 2.52
N PHE A 13 -28.20 4.84 1.73
CA PHE A 13 -26.80 4.60 2.07
C PHE A 13 -26.46 5.19 3.45
N PHE A 14 -26.72 6.49 3.64
CA PHE A 14 -26.40 7.17 4.89
C PHE A 14 -27.30 6.70 6.05
N GLY A 15 -28.58 6.43 5.78
CA GLY A 15 -29.52 5.95 6.79
C GLY A 15 -29.14 4.57 7.34
N VAL A 16 -28.86 3.62 6.44
CA VAL A 16 -28.45 2.26 6.80
C VAL A 16 -27.05 2.28 7.41
N GLY A 17 -26.11 3.02 6.83
CA GLY A 17 -24.75 3.14 7.37
C GLY A 17 -24.77 3.66 8.81
N LYS A 18 -25.46 4.76 9.06
CA LYS A 18 -25.57 5.36 10.41
C LYS A 18 -26.30 4.45 11.40
N TYR A 19 -27.34 3.74 10.95
CA TYR A 19 -28.05 2.78 11.79
C TYR A 19 -27.17 1.58 12.16
N ALA A 20 -26.43 1.05 11.18
CA ALA A 20 -25.51 -0.05 11.39
C ALA A 20 -24.33 0.36 12.28
N ASP A 21 -23.78 1.57 12.13
CA ASP A 21 -22.73 2.09 13.02
C ASP A 21 -23.19 2.20 14.47
N HIS A 22 -24.44 2.66 14.70
CA HIS A 22 -25.01 2.76 16.05
C HIS A 22 -25.30 1.38 16.66
N ASN A 23 -25.47 0.35 15.82
CA ASN A 23 -25.78 -1.02 16.21
C ASN A 23 -24.74 -2.00 15.69
N ALA A 24 -23.46 -1.66 15.81
CA ALA A 24 -22.36 -2.33 15.13
C ALA A 24 -22.30 -3.85 15.39
N ASP A 25 -22.58 -4.29 16.62
CA ASP A 25 -22.61 -5.71 17.00
C ASP A 25 -23.76 -6.47 16.31
N TRP A 26 -24.94 -5.86 16.25
CA TRP A 26 -26.08 -6.42 15.54
C TRP A 26 -25.82 -6.47 14.04
N ALA A 27 -25.29 -5.38 13.47
CA ALA A 27 -24.98 -5.26 12.06
C ALA A 27 -23.96 -6.33 11.63
N ALA A 28 -22.90 -6.54 12.42
CA ALA A 28 -21.90 -7.58 12.19
C ALA A 28 -22.49 -8.98 12.20
N ARG A 29 -23.33 -9.31 13.21
CA ARG A 29 -23.99 -10.62 13.31
C ARG A 29 -24.96 -10.86 12.16
N PHE A 30 -25.81 -9.88 11.89
CA PHE A 30 -26.78 -9.95 10.80
C PHE A 30 -26.10 -10.12 9.44
N ALA A 31 -25.06 -9.31 9.17
CA ALA A 31 -24.28 -9.40 7.94
C ALA A 31 -23.53 -10.73 7.82
N THR A 32 -22.99 -11.24 8.92
CA THR A 32 -22.33 -12.57 8.96
C THR A 32 -23.33 -13.68 8.64
N GLU A 33 -24.50 -13.68 9.28
CA GLU A 33 -25.51 -14.74 9.12
C GLU A 33 -26.14 -14.73 7.73
N HIS A 34 -26.50 -13.56 7.21
CA HIS A 34 -27.27 -13.45 5.96
C HIS A 34 -26.39 -13.22 4.74
N PHE A 35 -25.22 -12.62 4.90
CA PHE A 35 -24.35 -12.20 3.81
C PHE A 35 -22.92 -12.73 3.94
N GLY A 36 -22.62 -13.55 4.96
CA GLY A 36 -21.31 -14.19 5.13
C GLY A 36 -20.91 -15.04 3.92
N PHE A 37 -21.87 -15.59 3.17
CA PHE A 37 -21.59 -16.32 1.93
C PHE A 37 -20.99 -15.45 0.81
N MET A 38 -21.24 -14.14 0.83
CA MET A 38 -20.69 -13.19 -0.13
C MET A 38 -19.33 -12.63 0.30
N VAL A 39 -18.92 -12.93 1.54
CA VAL A 39 -17.72 -12.39 2.16
C VAL A 39 -16.70 -13.51 2.36
N SER A 40 -15.49 -13.30 1.87
CA SER A 40 -14.39 -14.25 2.06
C SER A 40 -14.11 -14.45 3.55
N GLY A 41 -14.28 -15.68 4.05
CA GLY A 41 -14.10 -16.01 5.46
C GLY A 41 -15.40 -16.06 6.29
N GLY A 42 -16.55 -15.76 5.69
CA GLY A 42 -17.85 -16.02 6.28
C GLY A 42 -18.25 -15.13 7.45
N VAL A 43 -17.39 -14.22 7.91
CA VAL A 43 -17.61 -13.36 9.09
C VAL A 43 -17.36 -11.90 8.72
N VAL A 44 -18.30 -11.03 9.11
CA VAL A 44 -18.26 -9.59 8.87
C VAL A 44 -17.96 -8.85 10.18
N GLY A 45 -16.93 -8.00 10.19
CA GLY A 45 -16.53 -7.21 11.35
C GLY A 45 -17.48 -6.05 11.65
N THR A 46 -17.46 -5.56 12.89
CA THR A 46 -18.30 -4.44 13.38
C THR A 46 -18.03 -3.11 12.65
N GLU A 47 -16.78 -2.85 12.29
CA GLU A 47 -16.39 -1.65 11.53
C GLU A 47 -16.79 -1.73 10.04
N GLU A 48 -17.00 -2.94 9.52
CA GLU A 48 -17.20 -3.20 8.09
C GLU A 48 -18.68 -3.44 7.75
N ALA A 49 -19.45 -3.90 8.73
CA ALA A 49 -20.86 -4.24 8.57
C ALA A 49 -21.70 -3.06 8.07
N SER A 50 -21.40 -1.83 8.49
CA SER A 50 -22.14 -0.65 8.06
C SER A 50 -21.95 -0.35 6.58
N ALA A 51 -20.70 -0.38 6.10
CA ALA A 51 -20.38 -0.18 4.69
C ALA A 51 -20.99 -1.28 3.81
N LEU A 52 -20.94 -2.53 4.27
CA LEU A 52 -21.51 -3.69 3.55
C LEU A 52 -23.03 -3.57 3.43
N LEU A 53 -23.74 -3.37 4.55
CA LEU A 53 -25.20 -3.30 4.56
C LEU A 53 -25.69 -2.08 3.77
N ALA A 54 -25.04 -0.93 3.92
CA ALA A 54 -25.38 0.28 3.16
C ALA A 54 -25.23 0.04 1.65
N THR A 55 -24.14 -0.60 1.23
CA THR A 55 -23.88 -0.89 -0.19
C THR A 55 -24.90 -1.87 -0.77
N ILE A 56 -25.23 -2.95 -0.05
CA ILE A 56 -26.24 -3.93 -0.49
C ILE A 56 -27.61 -3.24 -0.66
N VAL A 57 -28.01 -2.42 0.31
CA VAL A 57 -29.31 -1.71 0.24
C VAL A 57 -29.35 -0.75 -0.94
N VAL A 58 -28.26 -0.03 -1.22
CA VAL A 58 -28.18 0.86 -2.40
C VAL A 58 -28.31 0.08 -3.70
N ILE A 59 -27.61 -1.05 -3.84
CA ILE A 59 -27.68 -1.89 -5.03
C ILE A 59 -29.10 -2.40 -5.24
N LEU A 60 -29.73 -2.93 -4.19
CA LEU A 60 -31.11 -3.43 -4.26
C LEU A 60 -32.11 -2.32 -4.59
N ALA A 61 -32.02 -1.18 -3.92
CA ALA A 61 -32.91 -0.04 -4.15
C ALA A 61 -32.78 0.49 -5.59
N THR A 62 -31.55 0.64 -6.07
CA THR A 62 -31.27 1.12 -7.44
C THR A 62 -31.70 0.09 -8.48
N GLY A 63 -31.50 -1.20 -8.23
CA GLY A 63 -31.95 -2.29 -9.10
C GLY A 63 -33.48 -2.34 -9.21
N VAL A 64 -34.19 -2.22 -8.08
CA VAL A 64 -35.66 -2.13 -8.05
C VAL A 64 -36.15 -0.89 -8.78
N GLN A 65 -35.48 0.26 -8.61
CA GLN A 65 -35.81 1.50 -9.31
C GLN A 65 -35.66 1.36 -10.83
N ILE A 66 -34.56 0.76 -11.31
CA ILE A 66 -34.33 0.47 -12.73
C ILE A 66 -35.39 -0.51 -13.26
N GLY A 67 -35.65 -1.61 -12.55
CA GLY A 67 -36.66 -2.61 -12.93
C GLY A 67 -38.07 -2.02 -13.00
N TRP A 68 -38.44 -1.17 -12.05
CA TRP A 68 -39.71 -0.46 -12.05
C TRP A 68 -39.84 0.47 -13.26
N LEU A 69 -38.79 1.24 -13.59
CA LEU A 69 -38.78 2.13 -14.75
C LEU A 69 -38.91 1.36 -16.07
N LEU A 70 -38.21 0.24 -16.20
CA LEU A 70 -38.31 -0.66 -17.36
C LEU A 70 -39.71 -1.27 -17.50
N SER A 71 -40.31 -1.74 -16.40
CA SER A 71 -41.67 -2.31 -16.41
C SER A 71 -42.75 -1.32 -16.85
N ARG A 72 -42.50 -0.01 -16.68
CA ARG A 72 -43.38 1.07 -17.11
C ARG A 72 -43.04 1.62 -18.51
N GLY A 73 -42.14 0.96 -19.25
CA GLY A 73 -41.73 1.36 -20.60
C GLY A 73 -40.98 2.70 -20.64
N LYS A 74 -40.46 3.19 -19.51
CA LYS A 74 -39.73 4.45 -19.45
C LYS A 74 -38.27 4.23 -19.83
N LYS A 75 -37.72 5.13 -20.65
CA LYS A 75 -36.28 5.15 -20.94
C LYS A 75 -35.52 5.40 -19.64
N VAL A 76 -34.68 4.43 -19.27
CA VAL A 76 -33.75 4.57 -18.14
C VAL A 76 -32.63 5.50 -18.58
N ASP A 77 -32.31 6.47 -17.73
CA ASP A 77 -31.23 7.42 -17.98
C ASP A 77 -29.89 6.69 -18.04
N MET A 78 -29.06 6.98 -19.05
CA MET A 78 -27.72 6.38 -19.18
C MET A 78 -26.87 6.65 -17.94
N MET A 79 -27.05 7.83 -17.33
CA MET A 79 -26.34 8.19 -16.10
C MET A 79 -26.72 7.27 -14.92
N LEU A 80 -27.98 6.82 -14.83
CA LEU A 80 -28.42 5.89 -13.79
C LEU A 80 -27.80 4.49 -13.98
N TRP A 81 -27.67 4.03 -15.22
CA TRP A 81 -26.96 2.78 -15.54
C TRP A 81 -25.48 2.85 -15.19
N VAL A 82 -24.81 3.95 -15.53
CA VAL A 82 -23.40 4.17 -15.19
C VAL A 82 -23.21 4.16 -13.67
N THR A 83 -24.03 4.88 -12.92
CA THR A 83 -23.96 4.88 -11.45
C THR A 83 -24.25 3.49 -10.87
N PHE A 84 -25.24 2.77 -11.39
CA PHE A 84 -25.57 1.43 -10.91
C PHE A 84 -24.41 0.45 -11.14
N VAL A 85 -23.86 0.39 -12.36
CA VAL A 85 -22.70 -0.45 -12.68
C VAL A 85 -21.51 -0.06 -11.82
N LEU A 86 -21.26 1.24 -11.63
CA LEU A 86 -20.16 1.72 -10.80
C LEU A 86 -20.30 1.28 -9.34
N VAL A 87 -21.49 1.40 -8.75
CA VAL A 87 -21.75 0.98 -7.36
C VAL A 87 -21.70 -0.55 -7.22
N VAL A 88 -22.21 -1.29 -8.19
CA VAL A 88 -22.13 -2.77 -8.19
C VAL A 88 -20.68 -3.24 -8.32
N VAL A 89 -19.90 -2.65 -9.22
CA VAL A 89 -18.51 -3.07 -9.46
C VAL A 89 -17.59 -2.59 -8.34
N LEU A 90 -17.62 -1.31 -7.98
CA LEU A 90 -16.76 -0.79 -6.90
C LEU A 90 -17.23 -1.23 -5.52
N GLY A 91 -18.53 -1.23 -5.25
CA GLY A 91 -19.10 -1.71 -4.00
C GLY A 91 -18.96 -3.23 -3.86
N GLY A 92 -19.22 -3.98 -4.94
CA GLY A 92 -18.98 -5.42 -4.98
C GLY A 92 -17.51 -5.78 -4.82
N ALA A 93 -16.58 -5.04 -5.44
CA ALA A 93 -15.15 -5.20 -5.19
C ALA A 93 -14.79 -4.87 -3.74
N THR A 94 -15.37 -3.82 -3.15
CA THR A 94 -15.15 -3.46 -1.75
C THR A 94 -15.60 -4.58 -0.81
N ILE A 95 -16.75 -5.23 -1.09
CA ILE A 95 -17.28 -6.37 -0.33
C ILE A 95 -16.44 -7.64 -0.57
N TRP A 96 -16.11 -7.95 -1.83
CA TRP A 96 -15.38 -9.17 -2.20
C TRP A 96 -13.91 -9.14 -1.74
N PHE A 97 -13.26 -7.98 -1.83
CA PHE A 97 -11.88 -7.80 -1.38
C PHE A 97 -11.75 -7.58 0.13
N HIS A 98 -12.77 -7.90 0.95
CA HIS A 98 -12.67 -7.95 2.43
C HIS A 98 -11.57 -8.92 2.88
N ASN A 99 -10.34 -8.47 2.79
CA ASN A 99 -9.20 -9.20 3.25
C ASN A 99 -8.18 -8.17 3.74
N ALA A 100 -8.19 -7.95 5.06
CA ALA A 100 -7.08 -7.28 5.73
C ALA A 100 -5.75 -7.89 5.27
N THR A 101 -5.68 -9.19 4.98
CA THR A 101 -4.49 -9.84 4.41
C THR A 101 -4.14 -9.34 3.02
N PHE A 102 -5.09 -9.04 2.12
CA PHE A 102 -4.77 -8.47 0.79
C PHE A 102 -4.25 -7.03 0.91
N ILE A 103 -4.83 -6.23 1.80
CA ILE A 103 -4.32 -4.89 2.13
C ILE A 103 -2.93 -4.97 2.78
N LYS A 104 -2.71 -5.96 3.65
CA LYS A 104 -1.43 -6.23 4.32
C LYS A 104 -0.37 -6.83 3.38
N TRP A 105 -0.78 -7.48 2.28
CA TRP A 105 0.12 -8.06 1.27
C TRP A 105 0.70 -7.01 0.32
N LYS A 106 -0.04 -5.92 0.06
CA LYS A 106 0.38 -4.83 -0.85
C LYS A 106 1.81 -4.31 -0.53
N PRO A 107 2.18 -4.00 0.72
CA PRO A 107 3.56 -3.63 1.06
C PRO A 107 4.60 -4.70 0.74
N SER A 108 4.32 -5.98 1.02
CA SER A 108 5.27 -7.07 0.73
C SER A 108 5.55 -7.21 -0.76
N ALA A 109 4.51 -7.13 -1.59
CA ALA A 109 4.66 -7.14 -3.04
C ALA A 109 5.53 -5.96 -3.52
N LEU A 110 5.33 -4.76 -2.95
CA LEU A 110 6.13 -3.59 -3.28
C LEU A 110 7.60 -3.77 -2.85
N TYR A 111 7.87 -4.26 -1.64
CA TYR A 111 9.23 -4.49 -1.15
C TYR A 111 9.95 -5.52 -2.04
N TRP A 112 9.29 -6.63 -2.38
CA TRP A 112 9.89 -7.61 -3.28
C TRP A 112 10.08 -7.08 -4.70
N ALA A 113 9.16 -6.26 -5.22
CA ALA A 113 9.35 -5.60 -6.49
C ALA A 113 10.57 -4.66 -6.48
N MET A 114 10.78 -3.92 -5.39
CA MET A 114 12.00 -3.11 -5.20
C MET A 114 13.24 -3.99 -5.16
N GLY A 115 13.28 -5.03 -4.32
CA GLY A 115 14.42 -5.96 -4.27
C GLY A 115 14.71 -6.62 -5.62
N LEU A 116 13.67 -7.00 -6.35
CA LEU A 116 13.78 -7.56 -7.69
C LEU A 116 14.30 -6.53 -8.70
N ALA A 117 13.86 -5.27 -8.63
CA ALA A 117 14.38 -4.21 -9.50
C ALA A 117 15.89 -4.00 -9.29
N PHE A 118 16.36 -3.98 -8.04
CA PHE A 118 17.79 -3.92 -7.71
C PHE A 118 18.56 -5.13 -8.25
N TRP A 119 17.99 -6.33 -8.14
CA TRP A 119 18.59 -7.56 -8.63
C TRP A 119 18.63 -7.63 -10.17
N VAL A 120 17.52 -7.31 -10.83
CA VAL A 120 17.38 -7.32 -12.30
C VAL A 120 18.29 -6.27 -12.93
N SER A 121 18.34 -5.06 -12.38
CA SER A 121 19.24 -4.02 -12.88
C SER A 121 20.71 -4.44 -12.81
N GLN A 122 21.12 -5.05 -11.69
CA GLN A 122 22.49 -5.53 -11.56
C GLN A 122 22.79 -6.70 -12.50
N THR A 123 21.86 -7.65 -12.65
CA THR A 123 22.10 -8.92 -13.37
C THR A 123 21.98 -8.76 -14.89
N PHE A 124 20.92 -8.09 -15.36
CA PHE A 124 20.62 -7.97 -16.79
C PHE A 124 21.23 -6.72 -17.41
N PHE A 125 21.18 -5.60 -16.70
CA PHE A 125 21.67 -4.32 -17.22
C PHE A 125 23.12 -4.02 -16.81
N ARG A 126 23.71 -4.84 -15.93
CA ARG A 126 25.01 -4.59 -15.28
C ARG A 126 25.13 -3.20 -14.66
N LYS A 127 23.99 -2.59 -14.30
CA LYS A 127 23.90 -1.26 -13.68
C LYS A 127 23.50 -1.42 -12.23
N ASN A 128 24.33 -0.89 -11.35
CA ASN A 128 24.04 -0.83 -9.93
C ASN A 128 23.09 0.35 -9.67
N LEU A 129 21.83 0.06 -9.33
CA LEU A 129 20.83 1.11 -9.09
C LEU A 129 21.23 1.99 -7.92
N LEU A 130 21.79 1.40 -6.87
CA LEU A 130 22.26 2.19 -5.74
C LEU A 130 23.35 3.19 -6.17
N GLN A 131 24.33 2.73 -6.94
CA GLN A 131 25.36 3.61 -7.50
C GLN A 131 24.76 4.69 -8.41
N THR A 132 23.69 4.39 -9.13
CA THR A 132 23.03 5.38 -10.00
C THR A 132 22.28 6.43 -9.19
N LEU A 133 21.71 6.05 -8.04
CA LEU A 133 20.90 6.94 -7.20
C LEU A 133 21.74 7.84 -6.29
N ILE A 134 22.85 7.33 -5.75
CA ILE A 134 23.66 8.05 -4.75
C ILE A 134 25.16 8.11 -5.09
N GLY A 135 25.60 7.49 -6.18
CA GLY A 135 27.02 7.38 -6.53
C GLY A 135 27.62 8.62 -7.19
N GLU A 136 26.82 9.60 -7.64
CA GLU A 136 27.35 10.88 -8.14
C GLU A 136 28.14 11.64 -7.08
N GLN A 137 27.82 11.43 -5.80
CA GLN A 137 28.41 12.12 -4.65
C GLN A 137 29.47 11.28 -3.93
N LEU A 138 29.67 10.01 -4.32
CA LEU A 138 30.47 9.04 -3.57
C LEU A 138 31.45 8.28 -4.47
N GLN A 139 32.75 8.41 -4.23
CA GLN A 139 33.78 7.61 -4.89
C GLN A 139 34.08 6.34 -4.08
N LEU A 140 33.48 5.22 -4.49
CA LEU A 140 33.68 3.91 -3.86
C LEU A 140 34.11 2.84 -4.89
N PRO A 141 34.91 1.85 -4.50
CA PRO A 141 35.28 0.73 -5.36
C PRO A 141 34.06 -0.07 -5.85
N ALA A 142 34.12 -0.60 -7.06
CA ALA A 142 33.01 -1.36 -7.67
C ALA A 142 32.54 -2.56 -6.82
N ALA A 143 33.46 -3.23 -6.11
CA ALA A 143 33.12 -4.35 -5.22
C ALA A 143 32.29 -3.90 -4.00
N VAL A 144 32.53 -2.69 -3.48
CA VAL A 144 31.77 -2.11 -2.36
C VAL A 144 30.35 -1.79 -2.83
N TRP A 145 30.21 -1.20 -4.01
CA TRP A 145 28.90 -0.95 -4.63
C TRP A 145 28.08 -2.24 -4.80
N GLN A 146 28.70 -3.34 -5.24
CA GLN A 146 28.00 -4.63 -5.36
C GLN A 146 27.52 -5.16 -4.03
N ARG A 147 28.33 -5.07 -2.96
CA ARG A 147 27.94 -5.48 -1.61
C ARG A 147 26.80 -4.63 -1.07
N LEU A 148 26.87 -3.32 -1.26
CA LEU A 148 25.81 -2.40 -0.87
C LEU A 148 24.50 -2.71 -1.60
N ASN A 149 24.54 -2.93 -2.91
CA ASN A 149 23.35 -3.30 -3.71
C ASN A 149 22.75 -4.63 -3.23
N PHE A 150 23.58 -5.63 -2.95
CA PHE A 150 23.11 -6.89 -2.40
C PHE A 150 22.47 -6.73 -1.01
N ALA A 151 23.02 -5.86 -0.15
CA ALA A 151 22.41 -5.55 1.14
C ALA A 151 21.01 -4.93 0.98
N TRP A 152 20.79 -4.08 -0.03
CA TRP A 152 19.45 -3.55 -0.36
C TRP A 152 18.48 -4.63 -0.85
N ILE A 153 18.93 -5.54 -1.71
CA ILE A 153 18.12 -6.68 -2.18
C ILE A 153 17.69 -7.54 -0.98
N ALA A 154 18.65 -7.90 -0.13
CA ALA A 154 18.40 -8.71 1.06
C ALA A 154 17.47 -7.99 2.04
N PHE A 155 17.68 -6.69 2.28
CA PHE A 155 16.85 -5.88 3.16
C PHE A 155 15.40 -5.87 2.68
N PHE A 156 15.14 -5.57 1.41
CA PHE A 156 13.77 -5.56 0.87
C PHE A 156 13.13 -6.95 0.85
N ALA A 157 13.89 -8.01 0.57
CA ALA A 157 13.40 -9.39 0.65
C ALA A 157 12.95 -9.74 2.08
N LEU A 158 13.81 -9.49 3.06
CA LEU A 158 13.56 -9.74 4.48
C LEU A 158 12.43 -8.86 5.01
N LEU A 159 12.35 -7.60 4.61
CA LEU A 159 11.28 -6.68 5.01
C LEU A 159 9.92 -7.13 4.45
N GLY A 160 9.88 -7.63 3.22
CA GLY A 160 8.70 -8.26 2.63
C GLY A 160 8.23 -9.49 3.41
N LEU A 161 9.16 -10.37 3.79
CA LEU A 161 8.87 -11.55 4.60
C LEU A 161 8.41 -11.17 6.02
N LEU A 162 9.08 -10.20 6.65
CA LEU A 162 8.73 -9.71 7.98
C LEU A 162 7.35 -9.04 7.98
N ASN A 163 7.01 -8.25 6.96
CA ASN A 163 5.67 -7.68 6.82
C ASN A 163 4.61 -8.79 6.67
N LEU A 164 4.88 -9.85 5.91
CA LEU A 164 3.96 -10.99 5.84
C LEU A 164 3.82 -11.69 7.19
N TYR A 165 4.94 -11.97 7.86
CA TYR A 165 4.93 -12.57 9.19
C TYR A 165 4.08 -11.74 10.16
N VAL A 166 4.29 -10.42 10.21
CA VAL A 166 3.49 -9.55 11.08
C VAL A 166 2.02 -9.51 10.64
N ALA A 167 1.76 -9.51 9.32
CA ALA A 167 0.42 -9.49 8.76
C ALA A 167 -0.42 -10.72 9.12
N TYR A 168 0.20 -11.89 9.17
CA TYR A 168 -0.45 -13.18 9.47
C TYR A 168 -0.46 -13.51 10.97
N SER A 169 0.51 -13.04 11.74
CA SER A 169 0.68 -13.41 13.15
C SER A 169 0.05 -12.43 14.15
N TYR A 170 -0.27 -11.20 13.74
CA TYR A 170 -0.76 -10.14 14.63
C TYR A 170 -2.04 -9.45 14.13
N SER A 171 -2.72 -8.75 15.04
CA SER A 171 -3.93 -7.98 14.74
C SER A 171 -3.67 -6.85 13.74
N THR A 172 -4.74 -6.36 13.10
CA THR A 172 -4.64 -5.26 12.10
C THR A 172 -4.13 -3.95 12.72
N SER A 173 -4.48 -3.66 13.97
CA SER A 173 -3.97 -2.49 14.70
C SER A 173 -2.47 -2.59 14.95
N THR A 174 -1.98 -3.75 15.43
CA THR A 174 -0.55 -4.00 15.62
C THR A 174 0.22 -3.94 14.30
N TRP A 175 -0.34 -4.50 13.22
CA TRP A 175 0.26 -4.41 11.89
C TRP A 175 0.35 -2.94 11.40
N PHE A 176 -0.69 -2.13 11.63
CA PHE A 176 -0.67 -0.71 11.24
C PHE A 176 0.43 0.06 11.98
N THR A 177 0.56 -0.15 13.30
CA THR A 177 1.64 0.41 14.11
C THR A 177 3.02 -0.07 13.66
N PHE A 178 3.17 -1.38 13.39
CA PHE A 178 4.41 -1.94 12.85
C PHE A 178 4.77 -1.32 11.49
N LYS A 179 3.80 -1.13 10.60
CA LYS A 179 4.01 -0.49 9.32
C LYS A 179 4.44 0.97 9.46
N ALA A 180 3.81 1.72 10.37
CA ALA A 180 4.13 3.13 10.57
C ALA A 180 5.49 3.35 11.26
N PHE A 181 5.76 2.60 12.34
CA PHE A 181 6.93 2.84 13.19
C PHE A 181 8.00 1.76 13.07
N GLY A 182 7.61 0.48 12.97
CA GLY A 182 8.54 -0.64 12.85
C GLY A 182 9.32 -0.62 11.54
N VAL A 183 8.63 -0.47 10.40
CA VAL A 183 9.28 -0.36 9.08
C VAL A 183 10.17 0.88 9.02
N THR A 184 9.69 2.03 9.51
CA THR A 184 10.47 3.27 9.57
C THR A 184 11.73 3.11 10.43
N GLY A 185 11.60 2.50 11.61
CA GLY A 185 12.73 2.21 12.49
C GLY A 185 13.76 1.28 11.84
N LEU A 186 13.30 0.19 11.20
CA LEU A 186 14.17 -0.72 10.46
C LEU A 186 14.91 -0.02 9.31
N MET A 187 14.20 0.85 8.58
CA MET A 187 14.79 1.64 7.49
C MET A 187 15.86 2.60 8.01
N LEU A 188 15.61 3.30 9.12
CA LEU A 188 16.59 4.19 9.74
C LEU A 188 17.84 3.43 10.19
N VAL A 189 17.67 2.31 10.89
CA VAL A 189 18.79 1.45 11.33
C VAL A 189 19.60 0.97 10.11
N PHE A 190 18.92 0.54 9.05
CA PHE A 190 19.57 0.09 7.84
C PHE A 190 20.34 1.22 7.13
N MET A 191 19.77 2.42 7.04
CA MET A 191 20.45 3.59 6.46
C MET A 191 21.67 4.01 7.28
N VAL A 192 21.58 4.01 8.61
CA VAL A 192 22.74 4.29 9.49
C VAL A 192 23.82 3.23 9.29
N ALA A 193 23.46 1.95 9.28
CA ALA A 193 24.41 0.86 9.04
C ALA A 193 25.08 0.98 7.66
N GLN A 194 24.33 1.33 6.62
CA GLN A 194 24.85 1.61 5.28
C GLN A 194 25.80 2.81 5.29
N GLY A 195 25.43 3.91 5.94
CA GLY A 195 26.27 5.12 6.03
C GLY A 195 27.60 4.85 6.72
N LEU A 196 27.59 4.10 7.83
CA LEU A 196 28.80 3.68 8.54
C LEU A 196 29.67 2.73 7.69
N TYR A 197 29.03 1.86 6.90
CA TYR A 197 29.76 0.98 5.99
C TYR A 197 30.40 1.78 4.85
N ILE A 198 29.69 2.76 4.28
CA ILE A 198 30.19 3.65 3.25
C ILE A 198 31.37 4.48 3.78
N SER A 199 31.24 5.13 4.94
CA SER A 199 32.27 6.00 5.51
C SER A 199 33.59 5.25 5.75
N LYS A 200 33.52 3.99 6.17
CA LYS A 200 34.70 3.13 6.35
C LYS A 200 35.45 2.82 5.05
N HIS A 201 34.80 2.94 3.90
CA HIS A 201 35.37 2.64 2.58
C HIS A 201 35.59 3.89 1.72
N MET A 202 35.33 5.08 2.25
CA MET A 202 35.69 6.34 1.58
C MET A 202 37.21 6.55 1.69
N PRO A 203 37.85 7.08 0.63
CA PRO A 203 39.24 7.51 0.71
C PRO A 203 39.44 8.51 1.87
N PRO A 204 40.59 8.52 2.54
CA PRO A 204 40.93 9.61 3.46
C PRO A 204 40.78 10.94 2.71
N GLU A 205 40.15 11.94 3.32
CA GLU A 205 40.21 13.29 2.78
C GLU A 205 41.69 13.65 2.59
N PRO A 206 42.08 14.25 1.44
CA PRO A 206 43.43 14.72 1.27
C PRO A 206 43.71 15.67 2.43
N SER A 207 44.66 15.30 3.28
CA SER A 207 45.16 16.16 4.34
C SER A 207 45.51 17.51 3.72
N ASP A 208 44.98 18.60 4.29
CA ASP A 208 45.44 19.98 4.09
C ASP A 208 46.88 20.11 4.62
N GLU A 209 47.79 19.31 4.09
CA GLU A 209 49.22 19.45 4.32
C GLU A 209 49.69 20.56 3.37
N PRO A 210 50.14 21.71 3.87
CA PRO A 210 50.60 22.80 3.03
C PRO A 210 51.69 22.27 2.10
N ALA A 211 51.54 22.53 0.80
CA ALA A 211 52.53 22.14 -0.20
C ALA A 211 53.95 22.53 0.28
N PRO A 212 54.96 21.64 0.16
CA PRO A 212 56.30 21.95 0.63
C PRO A 212 56.77 23.25 -0.03
N ALA A 213 57.19 24.20 0.80
CA ALA A 213 57.63 25.52 0.36
C ALA A 213 58.66 25.37 -0.78
N PRO A 214 58.54 26.16 -1.87
CA PRO A 214 59.46 26.06 -2.99
C PRO A 214 60.90 26.22 -2.49
N ALA A 215 61.77 25.29 -2.89
CA ALA A 215 63.18 25.33 -2.51
C ALA A 215 63.80 26.67 -2.92
N PRO A 216 64.62 27.31 -2.06
CA PRO A 216 65.22 28.60 -2.38
C PRO A 216 66.04 28.46 -3.67
N GLU A 217 65.66 29.26 -4.65
CA GLU A 217 66.30 29.37 -5.95
C GLU A 217 67.78 29.74 -5.71
N ARG A 218 68.68 28.79 -5.99
CA ARG A 218 70.12 29.05 -5.89
C ARG A 218 70.49 29.96 -7.04
N LEU A 219 70.56 31.26 -6.76
CA LEU A 219 71.09 32.26 -7.69
C LEU A 219 72.57 31.94 -7.99
N PRO A 220 72.99 31.93 -9.27
CA PRO A 220 74.38 31.74 -9.68
C PRO A 220 75.28 32.95 -9.35
#